data_AF-A0A7Z2XDH9-F1
#
_entry.id   AF-A0A7Z2XDH9-F1
#
_cell.length_a   1.000
_cell.length_b   1.000
_cell.length_c   1.000
_cell.angle_alpha   90.00
_cell.angle_beta   90.00
_cell.angle_gamma   90.00
#
_symmetry.space_group_name_H-M   'P 1'
#
loop_
_entity.id
_entity.type
_entity.pdbx_description
1 polymer ?
#
loop_
_entity_poly.entity_id
_entity_poly.type
_entity_poly.pdbx_seq_one_letter_code
_entity_poly.pdbx_strand_id
1 'polypeptide(L)'
;MARIASLGWGSLIWEPKKFPIQGQWIEDGPLIPAEFARQSQDGRITLVLVETGRLVPSLWAVMDSVDLASAVEALRSRENILGKNVEKHVCRWSAGQPSPRLIPDLSEWANTHDVAHVVWTGLPPKFNGAEITPSAEQVVEYLVKLTGEQREKAERYVRLAPRQIDTHYRRCIESSLHWHALGGDSGRSNPSSE
;
A
#
# COMPACT_ATOMS: atom_id res chain seq x y z
N MET A 1 -22.71 -1.26 -14.72
CA MET A 1 -21.50 -0.42 -14.61
C MET A 1 -20.30 -1.34 -14.44
N ALA A 2 -19.16 -0.99 -15.02
CA ALA A 2 -17.93 -1.78 -14.89
C ALA A 2 -17.41 -1.70 -13.45
N ARG A 3 -17.12 -2.83 -12.80
CA ARG A 3 -16.61 -2.86 -11.43
C ARG A 3 -15.14 -2.40 -11.43
N ILE A 4 -14.83 -1.40 -10.60
CA ILE A 4 -13.47 -0.86 -10.45
C ILE A 4 -12.96 -1.20 -9.06
N ALA A 5 -11.75 -1.73 -8.96
CA ALA A 5 -11.07 -1.99 -7.69
C ALA A 5 -9.86 -1.08 -7.51
N SER A 6 -9.59 -0.70 -6.26
CA SER A 6 -8.31 -0.12 -5.85
C SER A 6 -7.52 -1.15 -5.07
N LEU A 7 -6.24 -1.36 -5.41
CA LEU A 7 -5.32 -2.13 -4.57
C LEU A 7 -4.64 -1.22 -3.55
N GLY A 8 -4.36 -1.78 -2.38
CA GLY A 8 -3.71 -1.10 -1.27
C GLY A 8 -2.86 -2.05 -0.43
N TRP A 9 -1.83 -1.51 0.19
CA TRP A 9 -0.93 -2.26 1.09
C TRP A 9 -0.33 -1.36 2.19
N GLY A 10 -0.74 -0.09 2.28
CA GLY A 10 -0.16 0.88 3.20
C GLY A 10 -1.20 1.83 3.78
N SER A 11 -0.87 3.13 3.81
CA SER A 11 -1.72 4.17 4.41
C SER A 11 -3.10 4.34 3.79
N LEU A 12 -3.30 3.84 2.57
CA LEU A 12 -4.62 3.85 1.93
C LEU A 12 -5.66 3.04 2.73
N ILE A 13 -5.20 2.04 3.49
CA ILE A 13 -6.05 1.11 4.24
C ILE A 13 -6.45 1.66 5.60
N TRP A 14 -5.48 2.11 6.40
CA TRP A 14 -5.73 2.60 7.77
C TRP A 14 -6.02 4.11 7.84
N GLU A 15 -5.79 4.86 6.77
CA GLU A 15 -6.15 6.27 6.65
C GLU A 15 -6.78 6.56 5.28
N PRO A 16 -7.93 5.98 4.93
CA PRO A 16 -8.54 6.19 3.62
C PRO A 16 -8.94 7.65 3.35
N LYS A 17 -9.20 8.46 4.40
CA LYS A 17 -9.72 9.84 4.28
C LYS A 17 -11.02 9.85 3.45
N LYS A 18 -11.08 10.67 2.40
CA LYS A 18 -12.23 10.77 1.48
C LYS A 18 -12.10 9.85 0.25
N PHE A 19 -11.30 8.79 0.34
CA PHE A 19 -11.09 7.88 -0.78
C PHE A 19 -12.38 7.06 -1.04
N PRO A 20 -12.95 7.10 -2.25
CA PRO A 20 -14.31 6.61 -2.52
C PRO A 20 -14.32 5.08 -2.70
N ILE A 21 -14.44 4.34 -1.61
CA ILE A 21 -14.57 2.88 -1.60
C ILE A 21 -15.92 2.43 -1.07
N GLN A 22 -16.42 1.32 -1.61
CA GLN A 22 -17.63 0.63 -1.20
C GLN A 22 -17.27 -0.35 -0.08
N GLY A 23 -17.55 0.03 1.16
CA GLY A 23 -17.36 -0.85 2.31
C GLY A 23 -15.90 -0.92 2.80
N GLN A 24 -15.44 -2.13 3.09
CA GLN A 24 -14.15 -2.39 3.74
C GLN A 24 -13.12 -2.92 2.74
N TRP A 25 -11.85 -2.86 3.15
CA TRP A 25 -10.76 -3.53 2.45
C TRP A 25 -10.88 -5.04 2.62
N ILE A 26 -10.74 -5.77 1.51
CA ILE A 26 -10.77 -7.23 1.43
C ILE A 26 -9.33 -7.72 1.32
N GLU A 27 -9.01 -8.79 2.04
CA GLU A 27 -7.64 -9.25 2.32
C GLU A 27 -7.05 -10.19 1.26
N ASP A 28 -7.86 -10.70 0.33
CA ASP A 28 -7.50 -11.69 -0.69
C ASP A 28 -7.11 -11.07 -2.05
N GLY A 29 -6.46 -9.91 -2.02
CA GLY A 29 -5.96 -9.25 -3.23
C GLY A 29 -4.84 -10.04 -3.93
N PRO A 30 -4.47 -9.65 -5.16
CA PRO A 30 -3.40 -10.31 -5.90
C PRO A 30 -2.07 -10.19 -5.16
N LEU A 31 -1.18 -11.14 -5.41
CA LEU A 31 0.16 -11.16 -4.84
C LEU A 31 1.02 -10.04 -5.44
N ILE A 32 1.70 -9.28 -4.58
CA ILE A 32 2.54 -8.15 -4.97
C ILE A 32 3.92 -8.19 -4.29
N PRO A 33 4.98 -7.68 -4.95
CA PRO A 33 6.30 -7.58 -4.36
C PRO A 33 6.45 -6.22 -3.66
N ALA A 34 5.92 -6.09 -2.45
CA ALA A 34 5.96 -4.84 -1.68
C ALA A 34 7.12 -4.83 -0.66
N GLU A 35 7.77 -3.69 -0.50
CA GLU A 35 8.76 -3.47 0.59
C GLU A 35 8.74 -2.04 1.13
N PHE A 36 9.24 -1.89 2.37
CA PHE A 36 9.48 -0.61 3.02
C PHE A 36 10.68 0.09 2.37
N ALA A 37 10.47 0.68 1.19
CA ALA A 37 11.56 1.15 0.33
C ALA A 37 11.41 2.60 -0.17
N ARG A 38 10.41 3.36 0.33
CA ARG A 38 10.21 4.76 -0.05
C ARG A 38 10.25 5.70 1.16
N GLN A 39 11.29 6.52 1.23
CA GLN A 39 11.43 7.58 2.21
C GLN A 39 10.57 8.80 1.86
N SER A 40 9.72 9.18 2.81
CA SER A 40 8.92 10.39 2.79
C SER A 40 9.69 11.58 3.38
N GLN A 41 9.27 12.80 3.07
CA GLN A 41 9.92 14.02 3.59
C GLN A 41 9.76 14.19 5.11
N ASP A 42 8.76 13.55 5.70
CA ASP A 42 8.43 13.62 7.12
C ASP A 42 9.05 12.49 7.95
N GLY A 43 10.05 11.81 7.40
CA GLY A 43 10.83 10.80 8.11
C GLY A 43 10.38 9.35 7.87
N ARG A 44 9.15 9.12 7.39
CA ARG A 44 8.60 7.76 7.22
C ARG A 44 9.31 6.97 6.13
N ILE A 45 9.43 5.66 6.32
CA ILE A 45 9.65 4.70 5.23
C ILE A 45 8.30 4.04 4.93
N THR A 46 7.85 4.15 3.68
CA THR A 46 6.54 3.68 3.22
C THR A 46 6.66 2.50 2.28
N LEU A 47 5.57 1.73 2.18
CA LEU A 47 5.50 0.55 1.33
C LEU A 47 5.29 0.91 -0.15
N VAL A 48 6.12 0.33 -1.02
CA VAL A 48 6.04 0.47 -2.48
C VAL A 48 6.35 -0.85 -3.15
N LEU A 49 5.98 -0.97 -4.43
CA LEU A 49 6.36 -2.12 -5.24
C LEU A 49 7.87 -2.05 -5.55
N VAL A 50 8.57 -3.14 -5.30
CA VAL A 50 9.98 -3.33 -5.65
C VAL A 50 10.15 -4.68 -6.32
N GLU A 51 11.13 -4.86 -7.19
CA GLU A 51 11.42 -6.19 -7.71
C GLU A 51 12.09 -7.03 -6.61
N THR A 52 11.32 -7.96 -6.00
CA THR A 52 11.79 -8.90 -4.99
C THR A 52 11.25 -10.29 -5.26
N GLY A 53 11.94 -11.33 -4.77
CA GLY A 53 11.52 -12.72 -4.91
C GLY A 53 10.36 -13.13 -3.99
N ARG A 54 9.91 -12.25 -3.09
CA ARG A 54 8.86 -12.54 -2.12
C ARG A 54 7.61 -11.70 -2.39
N LEU A 55 6.51 -12.39 -2.69
CA LEU A 55 5.21 -11.76 -2.85
C LEU A 55 4.40 -11.85 -1.57
N VAL A 56 3.56 -10.84 -1.34
CA VAL A 56 2.60 -10.76 -0.22
C VAL A 56 1.22 -10.43 -0.76
N PRO A 57 0.13 -10.90 -0.12
CA PRO A 57 -1.23 -10.59 -0.56
C PRO A 57 -1.50 -9.10 -0.35
N SER A 58 -1.85 -8.39 -1.44
CA SER A 58 -2.37 -7.03 -1.34
C SER A 58 -3.80 -7.03 -0.77
N LEU A 59 -4.25 -5.88 -0.30
CA LEU A 59 -5.67 -5.67 -0.01
C LEU A 59 -6.31 -4.95 -1.18
N TRP A 60 -7.63 -5.08 -1.30
CA TRP A 60 -8.37 -4.38 -2.33
C TRP A 60 -9.72 -3.89 -1.82
N ALA A 61 -10.28 -2.88 -2.49
CA ALA A 61 -11.62 -2.41 -2.23
C ALA A 61 -12.31 -2.03 -3.54
N VAL A 62 -13.60 -2.28 -3.64
CA VAL A 62 -14.41 -1.80 -4.77
C VAL A 62 -14.55 -0.28 -4.65
N MET A 63 -14.33 0.45 -5.73
CA MET A 63 -14.46 1.90 -5.74
C MET A 63 -15.89 2.35 -6.04
N ASP A 64 -16.31 3.46 -5.43
CA ASP A 64 -17.60 4.11 -5.73
C ASP A 64 -17.53 5.06 -6.94
N SER A 65 -16.49 4.89 -7.77
CA SER A 65 -16.24 5.72 -8.94
C SER A 65 -17.08 5.27 -10.14
N VAL A 66 -17.65 6.24 -10.85
CA VAL A 66 -18.51 5.98 -12.02
C VAL A 66 -17.75 5.47 -13.24
N ASP A 67 -16.46 5.82 -13.35
CA ASP A 67 -15.57 5.42 -14.44
C ASP A 67 -14.10 5.38 -13.99
N LEU A 68 -13.24 4.83 -14.87
CA LEU A 68 -11.81 4.70 -14.62
C LEU A 68 -11.11 6.06 -14.44
N ALA A 69 -11.55 7.10 -15.14
CA ALA A 69 -10.95 8.43 -15.03
C ALA A 69 -11.17 9.03 -13.63
N SER A 70 -12.39 8.88 -13.10
CA SER A 70 -12.77 9.30 -11.75
C SER A 70 -12.00 8.50 -10.69
N ALA A 71 -11.80 7.19 -10.90
CA ALA A 71 -11.01 6.35 -10.01
C ALA A 71 -9.52 6.79 -9.97
N VAL A 72 -8.94 7.06 -11.14
CA VAL A 72 -7.57 7.58 -11.28
C VAL A 72 -7.43 8.93 -10.56
N GLU A 73 -8.39 9.83 -10.74
CA GLU A 73 -8.38 11.16 -10.11
C GLU A 73 -8.55 11.08 -8.58
N ALA A 74 -9.40 10.17 -8.09
CA ALA A 74 -9.57 9.91 -6.67
C ALA A 74 -8.26 9.42 -6.04
N LEU A 75 -7.57 8.48 -6.69
CA LEU A 75 -6.28 7.96 -6.21
C LEU A 75 -5.18 9.02 -6.28
N ARG A 76 -5.11 9.76 -7.39
CA ARG A 76 -4.19 10.91 -7.55
C ARG A 76 -4.34 11.91 -6.40
N SER A 77 -5.57 12.31 -6.13
CA SER A 77 -5.90 13.29 -5.08
C SER A 77 -5.56 12.74 -3.69
N ARG A 78 -5.85 11.46 -3.42
CA ARG A 78 -5.51 10.82 -2.13
C ARG A 78 -4.00 10.75 -1.90
N GLU A 79 -3.22 10.47 -2.94
CA GLU A 79 -1.77 10.31 -2.86
C GLU A 79 -1.00 11.62 -3.05
N ASN A 80 -1.70 12.75 -3.23
CA ASN A 80 -1.11 14.05 -3.57
C ASN A 80 -0.19 14.01 -4.80
N ILE A 81 -0.55 13.23 -5.81
CA ILE A 81 0.21 13.11 -7.06
C ILE A 81 -0.08 14.34 -7.93
N LEU A 82 0.97 15.04 -8.37
CA LEU A 82 0.84 16.15 -9.31
C LEU A 82 0.24 15.67 -10.63
N GLY A 83 -0.63 16.46 -11.26
CA GLY A 83 -1.30 16.09 -12.52
C GLY A 83 -0.33 15.61 -13.60
N LYS A 84 0.82 16.26 -13.74
CA LYS A 84 1.89 15.88 -14.70
C LYS A 84 2.50 14.49 -14.45
N ASN A 85 2.31 13.91 -13.27
CA ASN A 85 2.89 12.64 -12.85
C ASN A 85 1.84 11.52 -12.77
N VAL A 86 0.58 11.77 -13.13
CA VAL A 86 -0.52 10.78 -13.06
C VAL A 86 -0.17 9.53 -13.85
N GLU A 87 0.24 9.69 -15.11
CA GLU A 87 0.61 8.57 -15.98
C GLU A 87 1.83 7.78 -15.46
N LYS A 88 2.70 8.41 -14.64
CA LYS A 88 3.87 7.75 -14.05
C LYS A 88 3.54 7.01 -12.74
N HIS A 89 2.60 7.52 -11.94
CA HIS A 89 2.43 7.10 -10.54
C HIS A 89 1.03 6.60 -10.17
N VAL A 90 0.06 6.71 -11.08
CA VAL A 90 -1.26 6.08 -10.94
C VAL A 90 -1.36 4.99 -11.99
N CYS A 91 -1.06 3.77 -11.57
CA CYS A 91 -1.13 2.60 -12.43
C CYS A 91 -2.58 2.16 -12.61
N ARG A 92 -2.86 1.60 -13.78
CA ARG A 92 -4.19 1.12 -14.17
C ARG A 92 -4.08 -0.16 -14.97
N TRP A 93 -5.08 -1.01 -14.83
CA TRP A 93 -5.27 -2.22 -15.64
C TRP A 93 -6.75 -2.33 -15.99
N SER A 94 -7.05 -2.82 -17.19
CA SER A 94 -8.41 -3.12 -17.65
C SER A 94 -8.51 -4.56 -18.15
N ALA A 95 -9.69 -5.15 -18.01
CA ALA A 95 -9.99 -6.48 -18.53
C ALA A 95 -9.55 -6.64 -19.99
N GLY A 96 -8.91 -7.77 -20.29
CA GLY A 96 -8.31 -8.05 -21.59
C GLY A 96 -6.86 -7.58 -21.77
N GLN A 97 -6.32 -6.78 -20.84
CA GLN A 97 -4.89 -6.45 -20.82
C GLN A 97 -4.07 -7.55 -20.14
N PRO A 98 -2.80 -7.77 -20.55
CA PRO A 98 -1.91 -8.69 -19.85
C PRO A 98 -1.64 -8.18 -18.42
N SER A 99 -1.34 -9.11 -17.52
CA SER A 99 -0.93 -8.77 -16.16
C SER A 99 0.34 -7.91 -16.16
N PRO A 100 0.42 -6.86 -15.32
CA PRO A 100 1.64 -6.09 -15.16
C PRO A 100 2.78 -6.95 -14.61
N ARG A 101 4.02 -6.62 -14.98
CA ARG A 101 5.23 -7.35 -14.53
C ARG A 101 5.32 -7.51 -13.00
N LEU A 102 4.92 -6.48 -12.25
CA LEU A 102 4.97 -6.48 -10.79
C LEU A 102 3.75 -7.12 -10.13
N ILE A 103 2.70 -7.47 -10.89
CA ILE A 103 1.49 -8.10 -10.36
C ILE A 103 1.08 -9.22 -11.34
N PRO A 104 1.84 -10.33 -11.40
CA PRO A 104 1.74 -11.31 -12.48
C PRO A 104 0.37 -11.98 -12.56
N ASP A 105 -0.35 -12.09 -11.44
CA ASP A 105 -1.65 -12.76 -11.37
C ASP A 105 -2.84 -11.79 -11.42
N LEU A 106 -2.60 -10.50 -11.73
CA LEU A 106 -3.63 -9.47 -11.68
C LEU A 106 -4.84 -9.79 -12.57
N SER A 107 -4.60 -10.27 -13.80
CA SER A 107 -5.66 -10.56 -14.75
C SER A 107 -6.55 -11.72 -14.29
N GLU A 108 -5.94 -12.81 -13.82
CA GLU A 108 -6.67 -13.98 -13.30
C GLU A 108 -7.46 -13.64 -12.03
N TRP A 109 -6.81 -12.91 -11.11
CA TRP A 109 -7.46 -12.41 -9.91
C TRP A 109 -8.65 -11.51 -10.23
N ALA A 110 -8.49 -10.56 -11.15
CA ALA A 110 -9.55 -9.63 -11.52
C ALA A 110 -10.74 -10.34 -12.18
N ASN A 111 -10.48 -11.34 -13.04
CA ASN A 111 -11.52 -12.16 -13.65
C ASN A 111 -12.31 -12.95 -12.60
N THR A 112 -11.64 -13.51 -11.59
CA THR A 112 -12.28 -14.28 -10.51
C THR A 112 -13.19 -13.40 -9.64
N HIS A 113 -12.93 -12.10 -9.55
CA HIS A 113 -13.68 -11.14 -8.73
C HIS A 113 -14.65 -10.26 -9.53
N ASP A 114 -14.85 -10.56 -10.81
CA ASP A 114 -15.65 -9.76 -11.76
C ASP A 114 -15.22 -8.28 -11.81
N VAL A 115 -13.92 -8.01 -11.70
CA VAL A 115 -13.34 -6.66 -11.71
C VAL A 115 -12.92 -6.29 -13.13
N ALA A 116 -13.53 -5.23 -13.66
CA ALA A 116 -13.26 -4.74 -15.01
C ALA A 116 -12.04 -3.81 -15.09
N HIS A 117 -11.77 -3.06 -14.01
CA HIS A 117 -10.62 -2.16 -13.93
C HIS A 117 -9.98 -2.20 -12.55
N VAL A 118 -8.66 -2.04 -12.51
CA VAL A 118 -7.89 -1.98 -11.26
C VAL A 118 -6.99 -0.74 -11.27
N VAL A 119 -6.95 0.00 -10.16
CA VAL A 119 -6.03 1.13 -9.96
C VAL A 119 -5.18 0.94 -8.71
N TRP A 120 -3.92 1.39 -8.78
CA TRP A 120 -3.01 1.34 -7.64
C TRP A 120 -1.90 2.39 -7.74
N THR A 121 -1.29 2.69 -6.60
CA THR A 121 -0.19 3.64 -6.50
C THR A 121 1.11 3.01 -7.01
N GLY A 122 1.72 3.62 -8.01
CA GLY A 122 2.98 3.21 -8.65
C GLY A 122 4.16 4.12 -8.31
N LEU A 123 4.26 4.57 -7.06
CA LEU A 123 5.40 5.39 -6.63
C LEU A 123 6.66 4.53 -6.54
N PRO A 124 7.80 4.97 -7.12
CA PRO A 124 9.03 4.17 -7.10
C PRO A 124 9.63 4.12 -5.68
N PRO A 125 10.53 3.16 -5.42
CA PRO A 125 11.41 3.25 -4.26
C PRO A 125 12.22 4.55 -4.33
N LYS A 126 12.52 5.10 -3.15
CA LYS A 126 13.26 6.35 -3.03
C LYS A 126 13.93 6.39 -1.67
N PHE A 127 15.22 6.67 -1.62
CA PHE A 127 15.96 6.75 -0.37
C PHE A 127 17.07 7.81 -0.49
N ASN A 128 17.26 8.61 0.55
CA ASN A 128 18.20 9.74 0.60
C ASN A 128 18.11 10.67 -0.62
N GLY A 129 16.89 10.93 -1.10
CA GLY A 129 16.63 11.83 -2.23
C GLY A 129 16.84 11.22 -3.62
N ALA A 130 17.29 9.97 -3.73
CA ALA A 130 17.48 9.26 -4.99
C ALA A 130 16.41 8.19 -5.22
N GLU A 131 15.97 7.97 -6.47
CA GLU A 131 15.08 6.85 -6.85
C GLU A 131 15.88 5.53 -6.86
N ILE A 132 16.22 5.03 -5.67
CA ILE A 132 16.93 3.77 -5.42
C ILE A 132 16.14 2.89 -4.45
N THR A 133 16.36 1.58 -4.53
CA THR A 133 15.89 0.61 -3.53
C THR A 133 16.96 0.47 -2.44
N PRO A 134 16.74 0.97 -1.21
CA PRO A 134 17.68 0.75 -0.11
C PRO A 134 17.64 -0.71 0.34
N SER A 135 18.69 -1.21 1.00
CA SER A 135 18.65 -2.51 1.68
C SER A 135 17.85 -2.45 2.99
N ALA A 136 17.51 -3.62 3.55
CA ALA A 136 16.84 -3.70 4.84
C ALA A 136 17.69 -3.08 5.96
N GLU A 137 19.00 -3.30 5.93
CA GLU A 137 19.98 -2.75 6.88
C GLU A 137 20.00 -1.22 6.79
N GLN A 138 20.06 -0.66 5.58
CA GLN A 138 20.03 0.80 5.39
C GLN A 138 18.74 1.42 5.93
N VAL A 139 17.60 0.75 5.73
CA VAL A 139 16.30 1.18 6.27
C VAL A 139 16.32 1.16 7.79
N VAL A 140 16.79 0.07 8.41
CA VAL A 140 16.89 -0.03 9.88
C VAL A 140 17.84 1.01 10.44
N GLU A 141 19.04 1.16 9.88
CA GLU A 141 20.03 2.17 10.31
C GLU A 141 19.46 3.59 10.26
N TYR A 142 18.70 3.90 9.21
CA TYR A 142 18.04 5.20 9.08
C TYR A 142 16.97 5.39 10.17
N LEU A 143 16.11 4.39 10.38
CA LEU A 143 15.03 4.47 11.38
C LEU A 143 15.56 4.56 12.82
N VAL A 144 16.68 3.89 13.13
CA VAL A 144 17.37 3.98 14.43
C VAL A 144 17.76 5.43 14.73
N LYS A 145 18.25 6.17 13.72
CA LYS A 145 18.76 7.55 13.85
C LYS A 145 17.64 8.59 13.98
N LEU A 146 16.39 8.24 13.69
CA LEU A 146 15.27 9.18 13.82
C LEU A 146 15.00 9.50 15.30
N THR A 147 14.69 10.77 15.55
CA THR A 147 14.34 11.31 16.87
C THR A 147 13.10 12.21 16.78
N GLY A 148 12.40 12.40 17.91
CA GLY A 148 11.23 13.29 18.00
C GLY A 148 10.11 12.91 17.03
N GLU A 149 9.44 13.93 16.47
CA GLU A 149 8.25 13.79 15.62
C GLU A 149 8.48 12.88 14.39
N GLN A 150 9.68 12.92 13.79
CA GLN A 150 10.00 12.06 12.64
C GLN A 150 10.02 10.58 13.01
N ARG A 151 10.56 10.25 14.20
CA ARG A 151 10.56 8.87 14.72
C ARG A 151 9.15 8.39 15.00
N GLU A 152 8.36 9.23 15.67
CA GLU A 152 6.96 8.92 16.01
C GLU A 152 6.13 8.64 14.75
N LYS A 153 6.27 9.47 13.71
CA LYS A 153 5.59 9.27 12.42
C LYS A 153 6.04 7.98 11.73
N ALA A 154 7.34 7.70 11.71
CA ALA A 154 7.89 6.49 11.11
C ALA A 154 7.42 5.23 11.81
N GLU A 155 7.52 5.19 13.15
CA GLU A 155 7.03 4.09 13.98
C GLU A 155 5.54 3.87 13.77
N ARG A 156 4.74 4.94 13.86
CA ARG A 156 3.29 4.87 13.65
C ARG A 156 2.95 4.27 12.28
N TYR A 157 3.67 4.67 11.22
CA TYR A 157 3.42 4.12 9.89
C TYR A 157 3.70 2.62 9.82
N VAL A 158 4.86 2.16 10.33
CA VAL A 158 5.23 0.73 10.35
C VAL A 158 4.21 -0.10 11.15
N ARG A 159 3.82 0.42 12.32
CA ARG A 159 2.87 -0.22 13.22
C ARG A 159 1.45 -0.31 12.64
N LEU A 160 1.01 0.70 11.89
CA LEU A 160 -0.34 0.73 11.29
C LEU A 160 -0.40 0.05 9.92
N ALA A 161 0.73 -0.15 9.25
CA ALA A 161 0.74 -0.88 7.99
C ALA A 161 0.14 -2.29 8.19
N PRO A 162 -0.69 -2.80 7.26
CA PRO A 162 -1.44 -4.03 7.46
C PRO A 162 -0.54 -5.23 7.77
N ARG A 163 -1.01 -6.10 8.67
CA ARG A 163 -0.25 -7.27 9.15
C ARG A 163 0.09 -8.26 8.06
N GLN A 164 -0.82 -8.47 7.10
CA GLN A 164 -0.59 -9.40 5.99
C GLN A 164 0.53 -8.96 5.03
N ILE A 165 0.92 -7.68 5.08
CA ILE A 165 2.08 -7.16 4.37
C ILE A 165 3.34 -7.50 5.18
N ASP A 166 3.59 -8.81 5.32
CA ASP A 166 4.70 -9.41 6.06
C ASP A 166 5.92 -9.58 5.14
N THR A 167 6.65 -8.47 4.97
CA THR A 167 7.80 -8.37 4.08
C THR A 167 9.11 -8.66 4.82
N HIS A 168 10.21 -8.85 4.08
CA HIS A 168 11.52 -9.03 4.72
C HIS A 168 11.89 -7.78 5.56
N TYR A 169 11.63 -6.58 5.03
CA TYR A 169 12.03 -5.34 5.69
C TYR A 169 11.21 -5.12 6.95
N ARG A 170 9.91 -5.46 6.94
CA ARG A 170 9.08 -5.43 8.15
C ARG A 170 9.72 -6.25 9.26
N ARG A 171 10.10 -7.49 8.99
CA ARG A 171 10.69 -8.40 9.99
C ARG A 171 12.00 -7.86 10.56
N CYS A 172 12.85 -7.26 9.72
CA CYS A 172 14.09 -6.61 10.16
C CYS A 172 13.80 -5.40 11.06
N ILE A 173 12.84 -4.56 10.69
CA ILE A 173 12.41 -3.39 11.47
C ILE A 173 11.84 -3.83 12.82
N GLU A 174 10.93 -4.81 12.83
CA GLU A 174 10.32 -5.33 14.05
C GLU A 174 11.34 -5.96 14.99
N SER A 175 12.29 -6.73 14.46
CA SER A 175 13.35 -7.36 15.26
C SER A 175 14.33 -6.35 15.85
N SER A 176 14.61 -5.25 15.14
CA SER A 176 15.63 -4.27 15.57
C SER A 176 15.05 -3.17 16.46
N LEU A 177 13.81 -2.74 16.18
CA LEU A 177 13.18 -1.57 16.80
C LEU A 177 11.97 -1.90 17.68
N HIS A 178 11.50 -3.17 17.68
CA HIS A 178 10.29 -3.60 18.39
C HIS A 178 9.01 -2.88 17.92
N TRP A 179 9.01 -2.43 16.65
CA TRP A 179 7.90 -1.72 16.00
C TRP A 179 6.85 -2.67 15.43
N HIS A 180 6.34 -3.58 16.25
CA HIS A 180 5.36 -4.59 15.84
C HIS A 180 4.04 -3.98 15.34
N ALA A 181 3.49 -4.60 14.31
CA ALA A 181 2.17 -4.27 13.77
C ALA A 181 1.08 -4.29 14.86
N LEU A 182 0.35 -3.18 14.98
CA LEU A 182 -0.82 -3.11 15.86
C LEU A 182 -1.92 -4.02 15.31
N GLY A 183 -2.61 -4.72 16.19
CA GLY A 183 -3.72 -5.58 15.80
C GLY A 183 -4.81 -4.75 15.17
N GLY A 184 -5.14 -5.03 13.91
CA GLY A 184 -6.43 -4.67 13.36
C GLY A 184 -7.49 -5.56 14.00
N ASP A 185 -7.92 -5.26 15.21
CA ASP A 185 -9.23 -5.71 15.65
C ASP A 185 -10.24 -4.80 14.94
N SER A 186 -10.69 -5.21 13.76
CA SER A 186 -12.02 -4.85 13.28
C SER A 186 -13.04 -5.47 14.23
N GLY A 187 -13.32 -4.77 15.33
CA GLY A 187 -14.47 -5.02 16.19
C GLY A 187 -14.46 -6.34 16.96
N ARG A 188 -13.64 -6.45 18.01
CA ARG A 188 -14.03 -7.29 19.15
C ARG A 188 -15.12 -6.58 19.93
N SER A 189 -16.30 -7.18 19.86
CA SER A 189 -17.44 -7.02 20.75
C SER A 189 -17.01 -6.64 22.17
N ASN A 190 -17.60 -5.56 22.68
CA ASN A 190 -17.52 -5.21 24.09
C ASN A 190 -18.40 -6.19 24.87
N PRO A 191 -17.88 -7.05 25.78
CA PRO A 191 -18.69 -7.71 26.77
C PRO A 191 -18.59 -6.88 28.05
N SER A 192 -19.54 -5.98 28.25
CA SER A 192 -19.86 -5.41 29.55
C SER A 192 -21.39 -5.46 29.65
N SER A 193 -21.99 -6.48 30.26
CA SER A 193 -21.97 -6.85 31.68
C SER A 193 -22.85 -5.92 32.52
N GLU A 194 -23.75 -6.57 33.26
CA GLU A 194 -24.71 -6.14 34.28
C GLU A 194 -26.08 -5.62 33.82
#